data_AF-A0A7S1BCD3-F1
#
_entry.id   AF-A0A7S1BCD3-F1
#
_cell.length_a   1.000
_cell.length_b   1.000
_cell.length_c   1.000
_cell.angle_alpha   90.00
_cell.angle_beta   90.00
_cell.angle_gamma   90.00
#
_symmetry.space_group_name_H-M   'P 1'
#
loop_
_entity.id
_entity.type
_entity.pdbx_description
1 polymer ?
#
loop_
_entity_poly.entity_id
_entity_poly.type
_entity_poly.pdbx_seq_one_letter_code
_entity_poly.pdbx_strand_id
1 'polypeptide(L)'
;EMSSPSLTTRAVFSLDTARQNAARDALLTGILALLVWIVAGPLFSWPLDVLVLASVRRMGRLLEILSLHPIGFRRTREYRELRAEEQREQEKAGWGRWMSELSRGTEVTYLMKTVTTIGSLLEVGFGSAGIEVIRQSLARGDAEGSHITNFSQSGVSVQCIFLSMDIRRFTDTTEILKEEIFLFTNKLAAVIHSTCHSLGGAPNINKGDAFLIAWNLTDQHTADKELLSVKIKDRRSSLEGVVREARGKQQADKALLSVVKIGIALWDDDFFLADIAAPAQRRLRERLGTQSGPLVKLGFGLNAGVAVQGAI
;
A
#
# COMPACT_ATOMS: atom_id res chain seq x y z
N GLU A 1 -3.19 -43.71 -79.12
CA GLU A 1 -3.35 -42.31 -79.58
C GLU A 1 -4.68 -41.76 -79.10
N MET A 2 -4.66 -40.84 -78.13
CA MET A 2 -5.82 -40.02 -77.75
C MET A 2 -5.32 -38.59 -77.64
N SER A 3 -5.75 -37.76 -78.58
CA SER A 3 -5.39 -36.35 -78.75
C SER A 3 -5.97 -35.50 -77.62
N SER A 4 -5.11 -34.92 -76.77
CA SER A 4 -5.47 -33.93 -75.75
C SER A 4 -5.78 -32.57 -76.40
N PRO A 5 -6.91 -31.91 -76.11
CA PRO A 5 -7.18 -30.56 -76.62
C PRO A 5 -6.29 -29.54 -75.92
N SER A 6 -5.46 -28.81 -76.68
CA SER A 6 -4.66 -27.71 -76.17
C SER A 6 -5.55 -26.52 -75.80
N LEU A 7 -5.68 -26.24 -74.50
CA LEU A 7 -6.30 -25.02 -74.00
C LEU A 7 -5.42 -23.81 -74.34
N THR A 8 -5.84 -23.02 -75.33
CA THR A 8 -5.21 -21.74 -75.69
C THR A 8 -5.93 -20.59 -75.00
N THR A 9 -5.29 -19.98 -74.00
CA THR A 9 -5.77 -18.75 -73.36
C THR A 9 -5.44 -17.55 -74.24
N ARG A 10 -6.43 -16.98 -74.93
CA ARG A 10 -6.27 -15.71 -75.68
C ARG A 10 -6.60 -14.53 -74.76
N ALA A 11 -5.59 -13.71 -74.46
CA ALA A 11 -5.78 -12.40 -73.87
C ALA A 11 -5.92 -11.36 -75.00
N VAL A 12 -7.08 -10.71 -75.09
CA VAL A 12 -7.34 -9.63 -76.07
C VAL A 12 -7.04 -8.30 -75.39
N PHE A 13 -5.94 -7.66 -75.77
CA PHE A 13 -5.57 -6.34 -75.26
C PHE A 13 -6.05 -5.26 -76.24
N SER A 14 -6.97 -4.41 -75.80
CA SER A 14 -7.45 -3.25 -76.54
C SER A 14 -6.51 -2.06 -76.27
N LEU A 15 -5.88 -1.55 -77.33
CA LEU A 15 -4.92 -0.42 -77.32
C LEU A 15 -5.62 0.96 -77.33
N ASP A 16 -6.82 1.06 -76.77
CA ASP A 16 -7.57 2.31 -76.75
C ASP A 16 -7.00 3.24 -75.66
N THR A 17 -6.44 4.38 -76.08
CA THR A 17 -5.74 5.33 -75.19
C THR A 17 -6.66 5.86 -74.08
N ALA A 18 -7.96 5.97 -74.34
CA ALA A 18 -8.95 6.36 -73.33
C ALA A 18 -9.08 5.30 -72.22
N ARG A 19 -9.06 4.01 -72.58
CA ARG A 19 -9.13 2.89 -71.63
C ARG A 19 -7.83 2.71 -70.85
N GLN A 20 -6.69 2.99 -71.48
CA GLN A 20 -5.38 2.96 -70.81
C GLN A 20 -5.26 4.04 -69.72
N ASN A 21 -5.74 5.26 -70.00
CA ASN A 21 -5.75 6.33 -69.01
C ASN A 21 -6.72 6.03 -67.85
N ALA A 22 -7.93 5.54 -68.15
CA ALA A 22 -8.88 5.11 -67.11
C ALA A 22 -8.33 3.98 -66.23
N ALA A 23 -7.61 3.01 -66.82
CA ALA A 23 -6.96 1.94 -66.08
C ALA A 23 -5.80 2.46 -65.20
N ARG A 24 -5.02 3.44 -65.69
CA ARG A 24 -3.96 4.10 -64.92
C ARG A 24 -4.52 4.86 -63.72
N ASP A 25 -5.61 5.60 -63.90
CA ASP A 25 -6.24 6.37 -62.82
C ASP A 25 -6.86 5.44 -61.75
N ALA A 26 -7.46 4.32 -62.17
CA ALA A 26 -7.95 3.30 -61.26
C ALA A 26 -6.82 2.64 -60.45
N LEU A 27 -5.68 2.33 -61.08
CA LEU A 27 -4.51 1.78 -60.40
C LEU A 27 -3.90 2.77 -59.40
N LEU A 28 -3.76 4.05 -59.78
CA LEU A 28 -3.25 5.10 -58.90
C LEU A 28 -4.16 5.32 -57.70
N THR A 29 -5.48 5.35 -57.91
CA THR A 29 -6.46 5.48 -56.83
C THR A 29 -6.43 4.26 -55.90
N GLY A 30 -6.28 3.04 -56.44
CA GLY A 30 -6.13 1.82 -55.65
C GLY A 30 -4.87 1.82 -54.79
N ILE A 31 -3.72 2.24 -55.35
CA ILE A 31 -2.45 2.36 -54.62
C ILE A 31 -2.56 3.41 -53.51
N LEU A 32 -3.16 4.57 -53.81
CA LEU A 32 -3.39 5.63 -52.82
C LEU A 32 -4.27 5.13 -51.68
N ALA A 33 -5.40 4.48 -51.99
CA ALA A 33 -6.28 3.90 -50.98
C ALA A 33 -5.51 2.89 -50.11
N LEU A 34 -4.70 2.02 -50.71
CA LEU A 34 -3.93 1.02 -49.99
C LEU A 34 -2.87 1.66 -49.07
N LEU A 35 -2.18 2.70 -49.53
CA LEU A 35 -1.26 3.49 -48.69
C LEU A 35 -1.99 4.16 -47.52
N VAL A 36 -3.16 4.75 -47.78
CA VAL A 36 -3.99 5.36 -46.73
C VAL A 36 -4.41 4.31 -45.71
N TRP A 37 -4.82 3.11 -46.13
CA TRP A 37 -5.17 2.03 -45.21
C TRP A 37 -3.98 1.54 -44.37
N ILE A 38 -2.80 1.39 -44.99
CA ILE A 38 -1.57 0.98 -44.28
C ILE A 38 -1.16 2.00 -43.23
N VAL A 39 -1.34 3.30 -43.49
CA VAL A 39 -0.93 4.36 -42.56
C VAL A 39 -2.03 4.68 -41.53
N ALA A 40 -3.27 4.81 -41.96
CA ALA A 40 -4.39 5.23 -41.10
C ALA A 40 -4.74 4.16 -40.07
N GLY A 41 -4.65 2.87 -40.42
CA GLY A 41 -4.94 1.76 -39.49
C GLY A 41 -4.07 1.83 -38.23
N PRO A 42 -2.73 1.77 -38.34
CA PRO A 42 -1.84 1.88 -37.20
C PRO A 42 -1.93 3.24 -36.50
N LEU A 43 -2.05 4.34 -37.25
CA LEU A 43 -2.14 5.68 -36.69
C LEU A 43 -3.38 5.86 -35.80
N PHE A 44 -4.49 5.20 -36.14
CA PHE A 44 -5.72 5.23 -35.37
C PHE A 44 -5.78 4.17 -34.27
N SER A 45 -5.27 2.96 -34.52
CA SER A 45 -5.24 1.88 -33.53
C SER A 45 -4.32 2.19 -32.35
N TRP A 46 -3.14 2.75 -32.62
CA TRP A 46 -2.12 2.92 -31.59
C TRP A 46 -2.55 3.84 -30.43
N PRO A 47 -3.21 5.00 -30.66
CA PRO A 47 -3.77 5.78 -29.57
C PRO A 47 -4.85 5.04 -28.75
N LEU A 48 -5.70 4.24 -29.39
CA LEU A 48 -6.72 3.43 -28.70
C LEU A 48 -6.07 2.35 -27.82
N ASP A 49 -5.03 1.71 -28.35
CA ASP A 49 -4.25 0.70 -27.64
C ASP A 49 -3.60 1.27 -26.38
N VAL A 50 -3.03 2.47 -26.47
CA VAL A 50 -2.32 3.13 -25.35
C VAL A 50 -3.28 3.77 -24.35
N LEU A 51 -4.33 4.45 -24.81
CA LEU A 51 -5.20 5.25 -23.94
C LEU A 51 -6.21 4.38 -23.20
N VAL A 52 -6.83 3.43 -23.89
CA VAL A 52 -7.93 2.62 -23.36
C VAL A 52 -7.45 1.24 -22.98
N LEU A 53 -6.93 0.47 -23.95
CA LEU A 53 -6.65 -0.94 -23.71
C LEU A 53 -5.52 -1.16 -22.71
N ALA A 54 -4.43 -0.37 -22.79
CA ALA A 54 -3.35 -0.46 -21.81
C ALA A 54 -3.81 -0.04 -20.41
N SER A 55 -4.63 1.01 -20.30
CA SER A 55 -5.18 1.48 -19.02
C SER A 55 -6.10 0.45 -18.38
N VAL A 56 -6.97 -0.19 -19.17
CA VAL A 56 -7.85 -1.26 -18.69
C VAL A 56 -7.04 -2.49 -18.27
N ARG A 57 -6.02 -2.90 -19.04
CA ARG A 57 -5.13 -4.00 -18.65
C ARG A 57 -4.37 -3.71 -17.35
N ARG A 58 -3.91 -2.47 -17.14
CA ARG A 58 -3.28 -2.04 -15.89
C ARG A 58 -4.25 -2.13 -14.71
N MET A 59 -5.48 -1.67 -14.90
CA MET A 59 -6.52 -1.78 -13.87
C MET A 59 -6.84 -3.24 -13.54
N GLY A 60 -6.92 -4.11 -14.55
CA GLY A 60 -7.12 -5.55 -14.38
C GLY A 60 -6.01 -6.19 -13.54
N ARG A 61 -4.73 -5.87 -13.84
CA ARG A 61 -3.59 -6.30 -13.02
C ARG A 61 -3.67 -5.79 -11.58
N LEU A 62 -4.07 -4.53 -11.36
CA LEU A 62 -4.26 -4.01 -10.00
C LEU A 62 -5.35 -4.78 -9.26
N LEU A 63 -6.48 -5.06 -9.91
CA LEU A 63 -7.58 -5.83 -9.33
C LEU A 63 -7.15 -7.26 -9.00
N GLU A 64 -6.35 -7.91 -9.85
CA GLU A 64 -5.79 -9.23 -9.60
C GLU A 64 -4.83 -9.23 -8.39
N ILE A 65 -3.95 -8.21 -8.31
CA ILE A 65 -3.09 -8.03 -7.13
C ILE A 65 -3.93 -7.84 -5.87
N LEU A 66 -5.00 -7.05 -5.94
CA LEU A 66 -5.91 -6.83 -4.82
C LEU A 66 -6.76 -8.05 -4.50
N SER A 67 -7.15 -8.90 -5.46
CA SER A 67 -7.87 -10.12 -5.13
C SER A 67 -6.97 -11.12 -4.42
N LEU A 68 -5.70 -11.22 -4.83
CA LEU A 68 -4.71 -12.10 -4.20
C LEU A 68 -4.23 -11.57 -2.84
N HIS A 69 -4.11 -10.24 -2.74
CA HIS A 69 -3.66 -9.50 -1.57
C HIS A 69 -4.59 -8.32 -1.30
N PRO A 70 -5.78 -8.55 -0.71
CA PRO A 70 -6.81 -7.52 -0.51
C PRO A 70 -6.31 -6.32 0.26
N ILE A 71 -5.32 -6.51 1.13
CA ILE A 71 -4.79 -5.48 1.99
C ILE A 71 -3.27 -5.71 2.19
N GLY A 72 -2.46 -4.65 2.26
CA GLY A 72 -0.99 -4.75 2.27
C GLY A 72 -0.35 -4.95 0.88
N PHE A 73 -1.14 -4.94 -0.18
CA PHE A 73 -0.71 -5.05 -1.59
C PHE A 73 0.44 -4.11 -1.97
N ARG A 74 0.56 -2.95 -1.29
CA ARG A 74 1.64 -1.98 -1.53
C ARG A 74 3.04 -2.52 -1.29
N ARG A 75 3.19 -3.52 -0.41
CA ARG A 75 4.48 -4.16 -0.10
C ARG A 75 4.81 -5.29 -1.08
N THR A 76 3.81 -5.81 -1.79
CA THR A 76 3.96 -6.88 -2.77
C THR A 76 4.91 -6.45 -3.88
N ARG A 77 5.69 -7.41 -4.39
CA ARG A 77 6.62 -7.18 -5.49
C ARG A 77 5.88 -6.73 -6.76
N GLU A 78 4.77 -7.39 -7.07
CA GLU A 78 3.92 -7.12 -8.24
C GLU A 78 3.41 -5.67 -8.28
N TYR A 79 2.93 -5.15 -7.15
CA TYR A 79 2.48 -3.76 -7.07
C TYR A 79 3.63 -2.76 -7.26
N ARG A 80 4.81 -3.05 -6.70
CA ARG A 80 6.00 -2.21 -6.88
C ARG A 80 6.47 -2.21 -8.33
N GLU A 81 6.41 -3.34 -9.01
CA GLU A 81 6.71 -3.45 -10.44
C GLU A 81 5.69 -2.67 -11.27
N LEU A 82 4.39 -2.80 -10.99
CA LEU A 82 3.33 -2.04 -11.66
C LEU A 82 3.50 -0.51 -11.48
N ARG A 83 3.89 -0.06 -10.29
CA ARG A 83 4.22 1.36 -10.01
C ARG A 83 5.48 1.83 -10.72
N ALA A 84 6.52 0.99 -10.79
CA ALA A 84 7.75 1.32 -11.50
C ALA A 84 7.51 1.41 -13.01
N GLU A 85 6.65 0.55 -13.56
CA GLU A 85 6.18 0.64 -14.95
C GLU A 85 5.47 1.99 -15.19
N GLU A 86 4.54 2.40 -14.33
CA GLU A 86 3.87 3.70 -14.43
C GLU A 86 4.86 4.87 -14.43
N GLN A 87 5.86 4.85 -13.53
CA GLN A 87 6.87 5.90 -13.45
C GLN A 87 7.71 5.98 -14.72
N ARG A 88 8.15 4.84 -15.26
CA ARG A 88 8.89 4.78 -16.54
C ARG A 88 8.05 5.28 -17.71
N GLU A 89 6.74 5.05 -17.70
CA GLU A 89 5.84 5.58 -18.71
C GLU A 89 5.68 7.10 -18.62
N GLN A 90 5.77 7.69 -17.41
CA GLN A 90 5.72 9.13 -17.19
C GLN A 90 7.01 9.85 -17.58
N GLU A 91 8.14 9.16 -17.56
CA GLU A 91 9.46 9.70 -17.93
C GLU A 91 9.66 9.77 -19.46
N LYS A 92 8.72 9.26 -20.26
CA LYS A 92 8.80 9.32 -21.73
C LYS A 92 8.69 10.77 -22.23
N ALA A 93 9.57 11.15 -23.17
CA ALA A 93 9.57 12.47 -23.80
C ALA A 93 8.75 12.51 -25.11
N GLY A 94 8.39 13.71 -25.57
CA GLY A 94 7.71 13.94 -26.84
C GLY A 94 6.23 13.55 -26.84
N TRP A 95 5.75 12.97 -27.95
CA TRP A 95 4.36 12.55 -28.14
C TRP A 95 3.89 11.57 -27.05
N GLY A 96 4.79 10.74 -26.52
CA GLY A 96 4.51 9.84 -25.40
C GLY A 96 4.14 10.56 -24.09
N ARG A 97 4.70 11.75 -23.84
CA ARG A 97 4.35 12.57 -22.67
C ARG A 97 2.91 13.06 -22.77
N TRP A 98 2.51 13.57 -23.93
CA TRP A 98 1.16 14.06 -24.18
C TRP A 98 0.13 12.92 -24.06
N MET A 99 0.41 11.72 -24.60
CA MET A 99 -0.44 10.54 -24.36
C MET A 99 -0.56 10.20 -22.87
N SER A 100 0.55 10.20 -22.14
CA SER A 100 0.54 9.86 -20.71
C SER A 100 -0.31 10.83 -19.90
N GLU A 101 -0.30 12.11 -20.28
CA GLU A 101 -1.06 13.18 -19.65
C GLU A 101 -2.56 13.04 -19.94
N LEU A 102 -2.93 12.74 -21.20
CA LEU A 102 -4.30 12.37 -21.56
C LEU A 102 -4.79 11.14 -20.79
N SER A 103 -3.94 10.12 -20.66
CA SER A 103 -4.27 8.90 -19.92
C SER A 103 -4.58 9.19 -18.45
N ARG A 104 -3.93 10.18 -17.82
CA ARG A 104 -4.20 10.55 -16.42
C ARG A 104 -5.58 11.15 -16.19
N GLY A 105 -6.17 11.77 -17.23
CA GLY A 105 -7.51 12.33 -17.19
C GLY A 105 -8.64 11.31 -17.44
N THR A 106 -8.30 10.04 -17.66
CA THR A 106 -9.31 9.00 -17.94
C THR A 106 -10.02 8.53 -16.67
N GLU A 107 -11.30 8.18 -16.80
CA GLU A 107 -12.13 7.62 -15.72
C GLU A 107 -11.50 6.36 -15.11
N VAL A 108 -10.84 5.53 -15.94
CA VAL A 108 -10.12 4.32 -15.49
C VAL A 108 -9.02 4.66 -14.48
N THR A 109 -8.28 5.75 -14.70
CA THR A 109 -7.24 6.18 -13.77
C THR A 109 -7.84 6.67 -12.45
N TYR A 110 -8.99 7.35 -12.51
CA TYR A 110 -9.73 7.76 -11.31
C TYR A 110 -10.23 6.56 -10.50
N LEU A 111 -10.78 5.55 -11.18
CA LEU A 111 -11.23 4.31 -10.56
C LEU A 111 -10.06 3.56 -9.90
N MET A 112 -8.93 3.45 -10.60
CA MET A 112 -7.71 2.82 -10.09
C MET A 112 -7.18 3.52 -8.81
N LYS A 113 -7.20 4.86 -8.78
CA LYS A 113 -6.82 5.66 -7.60
C LYS A 113 -7.81 5.45 -6.45
N THR A 114 -9.10 5.42 -6.74
CA THR A 114 -10.16 5.17 -5.75
C THR A 114 -9.98 3.80 -5.10
N VAL A 115 -9.83 2.75 -5.92
CA VAL A 115 -9.60 1.37 -5.46
C VAL A 115 -8.32 1.27 -4.62
N THR A 116 -7.23 1.89 -5.06
CA THR A 116 -5.97 1.95 -4.28
C THR A 116 -6.15 2.66 -2.93
N THR A 117 -6.98 3.70 -2.90
CA THR A 117 -7.25 4.49 -1.69
C THR A 117 -8.09 3.68 -0.71
N ILE A 118 -9.16 3.05 -1.18
CA ILE A 118 -9.99 2.14 -0.39
C ILE A 118 -9.12 1.02 0.20
N GLY A 119 -8.31 0.34 -0.62
CA GLY A 119 -7.39 -0.70 -0.14
C GLY A 119 -6.43 -0.22 0.95
N SER A 120 -5.89 1.00 0.83
CA SER A 120 -5.04 1.57 1.88
C SER A 120 -5.81 1.98 3.15
N LEU A 121 -7.04 2.46 3.01
CA LEU A 121 -7.87 2.79 4.17
C LEU A 121 -8.31 1.53 4.91
N LEU A 122 -8.58 0.43 4.19
CA LEU A 122 -8.82 -0.89 4.77
C LEU A 122 -7.58 -1.37 5.55
N GLU A 123 -6.37 -1.18 5.04
CA GLU A 123 -5.12 -1.51 5.76
C GLU A 123 -4.99 -0.77 7.09
N VAL A 124 -5.31 0.52 7.08
CA VAL A 124 -5.26 1.36 8.28
C VAL A 124 -6.39 1.01 9.26
N GLY A 125 -7.60 0.80 8.76
CA GLY A 125 -8.79 0.54 9.58
C GLY A 125 -8.81 -0.84 10.24
N PHE A 126 -8.40 -1.88 9.52
CA PHE A 126 -8.37 -3.25 10.04
C PHE A 126 -7.05 -3.63 10.72
N GLY A 127 -5.99 -2.87 10.46
CA GLY A 127 -4.64 -3.14 10.97
C GLY A 127 -4.07 -4.47 10.45
N SER A 128 -2.80 -4.75 10.75
CA SER A 128 -2.12 -5.98 10.30
C SER A 128 -2.84 -7.28 10.71
N ALA A 129 -3.54 -7.25 11.85
CA ALA A 129 -4.32 -8.36 12.38
C ALA A 129 -5.61 -8.65 11.59
N GLY A 130 -6.42 -7.61 11.36
CA GLY A 130 -7.70 -7.76 10.68
C GLY A 130 -7.54 -8.10 9.20
N ILE A 131 -6.39 -7.78 8.61
CA ILE A 131 -6.05 -8.19 7.24
C ILE A 131 -6.01 -9.69 7.08
N GLU A 132 -5.37 -10.40 8.01
CA GLU A 132 -5.26 -11.86 7.92
C GLU A 132 -6.65 -12.51 8.06
N VAL A 133 -7.47 -11.98 8.95
CA VAL A 133 -8.87 -12.41 9.11
C VAL A 133 -9.67 -12.19 7.83
N ILE A 134 -9.60 -11.00 7.23
CA ILE A 134 -10.29 -10.69 5.97
C ILE A 134 -9.79 -11.57 4.83
N ARG A 135 -8.47 -11.78 4.72
CA ARG A 135 -7.87 -12.62 3.70
C ARG A 135 -8.34 -14.07 3.82
N GLN A 136 -8.37 -14.59 5.03
CA GLN A 136 -8.88 -15.94 5.29
C GLN A 136 -10.38 -16.05 5.02
N SER A 137 -11.17 -15.02 5.34
CA SER A 137 -12.60 -14.96 5.02
C SER A 137 -12.87 -14.87 3.52
N LEU A 138 -12.11 -14.07 2.77
CA LEU A 138 -12.22 -13.96 1.31
C LEU A 138 -11.81 -15.27 0.60
N ALA A 139 -10.69 -15.87 1.01
CA ALA A 139 -10.23 -17.14 0.45
C ALA A 139 -11.22 -18.29 0.70
N ARG A 140 -11.93 -18.28 1.83
CA ARG A 140 -13.01 -19.25 2.13
C ARG A 140 -14.28 -18.97 1.34
N GLY A 141 -14.64 -17.70 1.14
CA GLY A 141 -15.80 -17.29 0.35
C GLY A 141 -15.73 -17.78 -1.11
N ASP A 142 -14.54 -17.73 -1.72
CA ASP A 142 -14.32 -18.23 -3.09
C ASP A 142 -14.41 -19.77 -3.20
N ALA A 143 -14.09 -20.51 -2.14
CA ALA A 143 -14.07 -21.97 -2.15
C ALA A 143 -15.46 -22.61 -1.92
N GLU A 144 -16.34 -21.96 -1.14
CA GLU A 144 -17.63 -22.53 -0.73
C GLU A 144 -18.85 -21.87 -1.40
N GLY A 145 -18.67 -20.84 -2.25
CA GLY A 145 -19.79 -20.09 -2.83
C GLY A 145 -20.67 -19.40 -1.79
N SER A 146 -20.15 -19.29 -0.56
CA SER A 146 -20.83 -18.75 0.61
C SER A 146 -20.49 -17.28 0.77
N HIS A 147 -21.52 -16.44 0.96
CA HIS A 147 -21.36 -15.02 1.24
C HIS A 147 -20.37 -14.78 2.39
N ILE A 148 -19.59 -13.69 2.30
CA ILE A 148 -18.63 -13.21 3.30
C ILE A 148 -19.37 -12.86 4.61
N THR A 149 -19.78 -13.87 5.37
CA THR A 149 -20.76 -13.71 6.46
C THR A 149 -20.20 -14.00 7.84
N ASN A 150 -18.99 -14.58 7.93
CA ASN A 150 -18.37 -14.91 9.21
C ASN A 150 -16.97 -14.30 9.32
N PHE A 151 -16.90 -13.06 9.80
CA PHE A 151 -15.67 -12.46 10.34
C PHE A 151 -15.39 -12.89 11.79
N SER A 152 -16.28 -13.67 12.40
CA SER A 152 -16.11 -14.29 13.73
C SER A 152 -15.10 -15.44 13.68
N GLN A 153 -13.83 -15.13 13.38
CA GLN A 153 -12.73 -16.02 13.72
C GLN A 153 -12.23 -15.68 15.12
N SER A 154 -12.02 -16.71 15.94
CA SER A 154 -11.33 -16.57 17.22
C SER A 154 -9.94 -16.01 16.98
N GLY A 155 -9.62 -14.89 17.65
CA GLY A 155 -8.31 -14.27 17.53
C GLY A 155 -7.17 -15.21 17.93
N VAL A 156 -6.00 -14.98 17.37
CA VAL A 156 -4.80 -15.78 17.60
C VAL A 156 -4.02 -15.23 18.78
N SER A 157 -3.67 -16.09 19.74
CA SER A 157 -2.81 -15.70 20.85
C SER A 157 -1.38 -15.45 20.38
N VAL A 158 -0.86 -14.25 20.63
CA VAL A 158 0.50 -13.82 20.28
C VAL A 158 1.26 -13.34 21.51
N GLN A 159 2.55 -13.62 21.57
CA GLN A 159 3.41 -13.09 22.62
C GLN A 159 3.84 -11.67 22.24
N CYS A 160 3.67 -10.73 23.16
CA CYS A 160 3.95 -9.32 22.92
C CYS A 160 4.68 -8.68 24.10
N ILE A 161 5.43 -7.64 23.79
CA ILE A 161 5.90 -6.65 24.77
C ILE A 161 4.98 -5.45 24.67
N PHE A 162 4.41 -5.04 25.80
CA PHE A 162 3.52 -3.91 25.94
C PHE A 162 4.25 -2.76 26.62
N LEU A 163 4.19 -1.59 26.01
CA LEU A 163 4.57 -0.34 26.63
C LEU A 163 3.29 0.45 26.94
N SER A 164 2.94 0.51 28.21
CA SER A 164 1.96 1.46 28.71
C SER A 164 2.65 2.77 29.05
N MET A 165 2.06 3.88 28.60
CA MET A 165 2.52 5.23 28.91
C MET A 165 1.36 6.03 29.48
N ASP A 166 1.67 6.90 30.44
CA ASP A 166 0.69 7.72 31.16
C ASP A 166 1.27 9.13 31.39
N ILE A 167 0.53 10.17 31.03
CA ILE A 167 0.95 11.56 31.26
C ILE A 167 0.85 11.89 32.74
N ARG A 168 2.00 12.20 33.36
CA ARG A 168 2.02 12.56 34.78
C ARG A 168 1.37 13.91 34.98
N ARG A 169 0.50 14.02 35.99
CA ARG A 169 -0.28 15.23 36.29
C ARG A 169 -1.13 15.70 35.11
N PHE A 170 -1.72 14.75 34.37
CA PHE A 170 -2.60 15.08 33.26
C PHE A 170 -3.78 15.96 33.68
N THR A 171 -4.39 15.68 34.84
CA THR A 171 -5.50 16.50 35.38
C THR A 171 -5.12 17.96 35.61
N ASP A 172 -3.93 18.22 36.19
CA ASP A 172 -3.44 19.60 36.37
C ASP A 172 -3.22 20.27 35.01
N THR A 173 -2.71 19.50 34.04
CA THR A 173 -2.43 19.97 32.69
C THR A 173 -3.73 20.34 31.94
N THR A 174 -4.78 19.53 32.07
CA THR A 174 -6.07 19.78 31.43
C THR A 174 -6.80 20.97 32.04
N GLU A 175 -6.67 21.21 33.35
CA GLU A 175 -7.25 22.37 34.02
C GLU A 175 -6.61 23.69 33.54
N ILE A 176 -5.29 23.67 33.29
CA ILE A 176 -4.54 24.85 32.80
C ILE A 176 -4.81 25.11 31.32
N LEU A 177 -4.68 24.08 30.48
CA LEU A 177 -4.76 24.20 29.02
C LEU A 177 -6.20 24.27 28.49
N LYS A 178 -7.16 23.67 29.19
CA LYS A 178 -8.57 23.61 28.79
C LYS A 178 -8.71 23.14 27.33
N GLU A 179 -9.18 24.01 26.43
CA GLU A 179 -9.39 23.70 25.01
C GLU A 179 -8.07 23.42 24.27
N GLU A 180 -6.93 23.96 24.74
CA GLU A 180 -5.62 23.77 24.11
C GLU A 180 -4.98 22.40 24.45
N ILE A 181 -5.63 21.59 25.31
CA ILE A 181 -5.10 20.27 25.69
C ILE A 181 -4.93 19.34 24.49
N PHE A 182 -5.78 19.47 23.47
CA PHE A 182 -5.72 18.65 22.26
C PHE A 182 -4.45 18.92 21.44
N LEU A 183 -3.96 20.17 21.42
CA LEU A 183 -2.71 20.51 20.73
C LEU A 183 -1.52 19.83 21.42
N PHE A 184 -1.54 19.85 22.75
CA PHE A 184 -0.53 19.22 23.59
C PHE A 184 -0.53 17.68 23.43
N THR A 185 -1.68 17.03 23.58
CA THR A 185 -1.77 15.57 23.49
C THR A 185 -1.49 15.05 22.08
N ASN A 186 -1.88 15.79 21.03
CA ASN A 186 -1.57 15.42 19.64
C ASN A 186 -0.07 15.46 19.34
N LYS A 187 0.65 16.48 19.81
CA LYS A 187 2.11 16.54 19.67
C LYS A 187 2.79 15.38 20.38
N LEU A 188 2.34 15.08 21.60
CA LEU A 188 2.87 13.97 22.37
C LEU A 188 2.60 12.62 21.69
N ALA A 189 1.37 12.41 21.20
CA ALA A 189 1.00 11.23 20.43
C ALA A 189 1.86 11.10 19.16
N ALA A 190 2.14 12.19 18.45
CA ALA A 190 2.98 12.18 17.27
C ALA A 190 4.42 11.73 17.58
N VAL A 191 5.02 12.23 18.67
CA VAL A 191 6.37 11.82 19.11
C VAL A 191 6.39 10.35 19.53
N ILE A 192 5.42 9.92 20.34
CA ILE A 192 5.32 8.53 20.80
C ILE A 192 5.12 7.58 19.62
N HIS A 193 4.12 7.83 18.77
CA HIS A 193 3.79 6.96 17.65
C HIS A 193 4.93 6.91 16.63
N SER A 194 5.53 8.05 16.25
CA SER A 194 6.64 8.06 15.29
C SER A 194 7.87 7.30 15.82
N THR A 195 8.24 7.53 17.09
CA THR A 195 9.38 6.86 17.72
C THR A 195 9.15 5.35 17.81
N CYS A 196 8.02 4.93 18.37
CA CYS A 196 7.69 3.51 18.51
C CYS A 196 7.53 2.82 17.16
N HIS A 197 6.87 3.45 16.20
CA HIS A 197 6.69 2.90 14.85
C HIS A 197 8.04 2.69 14.15
N SER A 198 8.97 3.65 14.26
CA SER A 198 10.32 3.52 13.70
C SER A 198 11.12 2.34 14.29
N LEU A 199 10.75 1.91 15.50
CA LEU A 199 11.34 0.78 16.22
C LEU A 199 10.45 -0.47 16.19
N GLY A 200 9.47 -0.54 15.28
CA GLY A 200 8.65 -1.73 15.05
C GLY A 200 7.50 -1.95 16.04
N GLY A 201 7.16 -0.94 16.83
CA GLY A 201 6.01 -0.96 17.74
C GLY A 201 4.73 -0.58 17.00
N ALA A 202 3.63 -1.25 17.34
CA ALA A 202 2.30 -0.97 16.83
C ALA A 202 1.46 -0.27 17.91
N PRO A 203 0.97 0.96 17.66
CA PRO A 203 -0.02 1.58 18.53
C PRO A 203 -1.30 0.75 18.57
N ASN A 204 -1.81 0.49 19.77
CA ASN A 204 -3.02 -0.30 19.99
C ASN A 204 -4.14 0.57 20.56
N ILE A 205 -3.86 1.30 21.65
CA ILE A 205 -4.87 2.11 22.35
C ILE A 205 -4.30 3.52 22.61
N ASN A 206 -5.13 4.54 22.39
CA ASN A 206 -4.89 5.93 22.81
C ASN A 206 -6.11 6.43 23.58
N LYS A 207 -5.92 6.81 24.85
CA LYS A 207 -6.97 7.37 25.74
C LYS A 207 -6.72 8.86 26.05
N GLY A 208 -5.96 9.57 25.23
CA GLY A 208 -5.63 10.98 25.42
C GLY A 208 -4.54 11.22 26.46
N ASP A 209 -4.69 10.65 27.66
CA ASP A 209 -3.72 10.70 28.76
C ASP A 209 -2.82 9.47 28.83
N ALA A 210 -3.29 8.34 28.29
CA ALA A 210 -2.58 7.08 28.28
C ALA A 210 -2.45 6.48 26.89
N PHE A 211 -1.32 5.84 26.63
CA PHE A 211 -0.99 5.19 25.36
C PHE A 211 -0.57 3.74 25.61
N LEU A 212 -0.97 2.84 24.70
CA LEU A 212 -0.54 1.45 24.71
C LEU A 212 0.06 1.08 23.36
N ILE A 213 1.34 0.69 23.39
CA ILE A 213 2.07 0.20 22.22
C ILE A 213 2.41 -1.27 22.43
N ALA A 214 2.35 -2.07 21.38
CA ALA A 214 2.72 -3.48 21.40
C ALA A 214 3.82 -3.79 20.38
N TRP A 215 4.80 -4.61 20.78
CA TRP A 215 5.76 -5.27 19.90
C TRP A 215 5.44 -6.76 19.87
N ASN A 216 5.14 -7.29 18.67
CA ASN A 216 4.91 -8.71 18.48
C ASN A 216 6.25 -9.48 18.48
N LEU A 217 6.34 -10.50 19.33
CA LEU A 217 7.50 -11.40 19.45
C LEU A 217 7.37 -12.62 18.52
N THR A 218 6.15 -12.92 18.08
CA THR A 218 5.85 -14.02 17.15
C THR A 218 5.93 -13.49 15.71
N ASP A 219 6.62 -14.22 14.83
CA ASP A 219 6.74 -13.83 13.42
C ASP A 219 5.38 -13.98 12.71
N GLN A 220 4.92 -12.94 12.00
CA GLN A 220 3.78 -13.10 11.09
C GLN A 220 4.18 -13.80 9.78
N HIS A 221 5.48 -13.96 9.50
CA HIS A 221 5.96 -14.70 8.33
C HIS A 221 6.14 -16.21 8.55
N THR A 222 5.88 -16.74 9.75
CA THR A 222 5.89 -18.19 9.96
C THR A 222 4.61 -18.89 9.49
N ALA A 223 3.49 -18.18 9.35
CA ALA A 223 2.26 -18.75 8.79
C ALA A 223 2.47 -19.21 7.32
N ASP A 224 3.19 -18.41 6.51
CA ASP A 224 3.52 -18.79 5.13
C ASP A 224 4.57 -19.93 5.04
N LYS A 225 5.41 -20.09 6.08
CA LYS A 225 6.43 -21.14 6.11
C LYS A 225 5.92 -22.49 6.62
N GLU A 226 4.89 -22.52 7.45
CA GLU A 226 4.29 -23.78 7.92
C GLU A 226 3.60 -24.56 6.80
N LEU A 227 3.11 -23.89 5.75
CA LEU A 227 2.60 -24.59 4.55
C LEU A 227 3.71 -25.25 3.70
N LEU A 228 4.96 -24.78 3.82
CA LEU A 228 6.10 -25.24 3.00
C LEU A 228 7.06 -26.19 3.73
N SER A 229 6.99 -26.31 5.07
CA SER A 229 8.02 -26.98 5.88
C SER A 229 7.71 -28.41 6.29
N VAL A 230 6.59 -29.01 5.86
CA VAL A 230 6.14 -30.36 6.27
C VAL A 230 7.12 -31.51 5.91
N LYS A 231 8.25 -31.28 5.23
CA LYS A 231 9.16 -32.36 4.80
C LYS A 231 10.61 -32.38 5.34
N ILE A 232 11.03 -31.53 6.29
CA ILE A 232 12.41 -31.61 6.83
C ILE A 232 12.45 -31.38 8.35
N LYS A 233 12.19 -32.41 9.16
CA LYS A 233 12.03 -32.31 10.62
C LYS A 233 13.29 -32.52 11.48
N ASP A 234 14.34 -33.16 10.95
CA ASP A 234 15.58 -33.54 11.68
C ASP A 234 16.39 -32.47 12.44
N ARG A 235 16.63 -31.30 11.82
CA ARG A 235 17.79 -30.43 12.18
C ARG A 235 17.53 -28.92 12.20
N ARG A 236 16.34 -28.46 11.82
CA ARG A 236 16.00 -27.02 11.78
C ARG A 236 15.41 -26.48 13.08
N SER A 237 14.83 -27.35 13.92
CA SER A 237 14.12 -26.93 15.15
C SER A 237 15.02 -26.25 16.19
N SER A 238 16.29 -26.67 16.33
CA SER A 238 17.22 -26.01 17.27
C SER A 238 17.68 -24.64 16.77
N LEU A 239 17.87 -24.49 15.45
CA LEU A 239 18.27 -23.22 14.84
C LEU A 239 17.11 -22.20 14.85
N GLU A 240 15.88 -22.65 14.60
CA GLU A 240 14.67 -21.82 14.68
C GLU A 240 14.40 -21.33 16.11
N GLY A 241 14.66 -22.16 17.13
CA GLY A 241 14.60 -21.75 18.53
C GLY A 241 15.59 -20.64 18.87
N VAL A 242 16.84 -20.77 18.44
CA VAL A 242 17.90 -19.76 18.65
C VAL A 242 17.58 -18.45 17.90
N VAL A 243 17.05 -18.53 16.68
CA VAL A 243 16.64 -17.35 15.89
C VAL A 243 15.44 -16.64 16.53
N ARG A 244 14.45 -17.38 17.06
CA ARG A 244 13.32 -16.79 17.82
C ARG A 244 13.81 -16.08 19.08
N GLU A 245 14.73 -16.68 19.82
CA GLU A 245 15.27 -16.08 21.05
C GLU A 245 16.10 -14.82 20.75
N ALA A 246 16.96 -14.86 19.73
CA ALA A 246 17.74 -13.70 19.29
C ALA A 246 16.83 -12.55 18.81
N ARG A 247 15.74 -12.86 18.10
CA ARG A 247 14.77 -11.85 17.61
C ARG A 247 13.87 -11.31 18.71
N GLY A 248 13.47 -12.15 19.68
CA GLY A 248 12.77 -11.71 20.88
C GLY A 248 13.60 -10.71 21.69
N LYS A 249 14.91 -10.99 21.84
CA LYS A 249 15.89 -10.06 22.44
C LYS A 249 15.95 -8.75 21.64
N GLN A 250 16.01 -8.80 20.31
CA GLN A 250 15.99 -7.59 19.48
C GLN A 250 14.71 -6.75 19.62
N GLN A 251 13.53 -7.36 19.81
CA GLN A 251 12.29 -6.60 20.03
C GLN A 251 12.23 -5.98 21.43
N ALA A 252 12.74 -6.67 22.45
CA ALA A 252 12.86 -6.11 23.79
C ALA A 252 13.81 -4.90 23.81
N ASP A 253 14.96 -5.01 23.14
CA ASP A 253 15.91 -3.90 23.01
C ASP A 253 15.28 -2.69 22.29
N LYS A 254 14.50 -2.94 21.23
CA LYS A 254 13.76 -1.88 20.51
C LYS A 254 12.70 -1.22 21.38
N ALA A 255 11.95 -2.00 22.16
CA ALA A 255 10.94 -1.48 23.06
C ALA A 255 11.58 -0.60 24.15
N LEU A 256 12.69 -1.05 24.74
CA LEU A 256 13.44 -0.29 25.74
C LEU A 256 14.08 0.97 25.12
N LEU A 257 14.68 0.86 23.93
CA LEU A 257 15.24 2.00 23.21
C LEU A 257 14.17 3.05 22.88
N SER A 258 12.93 2.62 22.60
CA SER A 258 11.81 3.54 22.40
C SER A 258 11.54 4.38 23.64
N VAL A 259 11.55 3.76 24.83
CA VAL A 259 11.38 4.46 26.10
C VAL A 259 12.48 5.50 26.30
N VAL A 260 13.74 5.12 26.06
CA VAL A 260 14.88 6.05 26.20
C VAL A 260 14.77 7.21 25.21
N LYS A 261 14.46 6.94 23.94
CA LYS A 261 14.31 7.98 22.92
C LYS A 261 13.16 8.94 23.23
N ILE A 262 12.02 8.43 23.67
CA ILE A 262 10.90 9.26 24.10
C ILE A 262 11.33 10.09 25.31
N GLY A 263 11.99 9.49 26.29
CA GLY A 263 12.51 10.20 27.47
C GLY A 263 13.44 11.35 27.11
N ILE A 264 14.32 11.18 26.12
CA ILE A 264 15.19 12.25 25.60
C ILE A 264 14.36 13.31 24.87
N ALA A 265 13.40 12.92 24.03
CA ALA A 265 12.55 13.85 23.28
C ALA A 265 11.70 14.75 24.20
N LEU A 266 11.31 14.26 25.38
CA LEU A 266 10.55 15.04 26.36
C LEU A 266 11.33 16.21 26.97
N TRP A 267 12.66 16.27 26.81
CA TRP A 267 13.46 17.40 27.30
C TRP A 267 13.29 18.68 26.47
N ASP A 268 12.75 18.57 25.25
CA ASP A 268 12.44 19.74 24.43
C ASP A 268 11.05 20.30 24.78
N ASP A 269 10.97 21.03 25.90
CA ASP A 269 9.73 21.61 26.39
C ASP A 269 9.13 22.63 25.39
N ASP A 270 9.97 23.35 24.66
CA ASP A 270 9.55 24.39 23.73
C ASP A 270 8.80 23.78 22.54
N PHE A 271 9.20 22.59 22.07
CA PHE A 271 8.48 21.86 21.02
C PHE A 271 7.01 21.60 21.39
N PHE A 272 6.76 21.11 22.62
CA PHE A 272 5.40 20.79 23.07
C PHE A 272 4.56 22.04 23.34
N LEU A 273 5.20 23.14 23.74
CA LEU A 273 4.52 24.39 24.07
C LEU A 273 4.32 25.33 22.86
N ALA A 274 5.02 25.13 21.73
CA ALA A 274 5.08 26.12 20.65
C ALA A 274 3.73 26.62 20.12
N ASP A 275 2.70 25.78 20.12
CA ASP A 275 1.38 26.10 19.57
C ASP A 275 0.35 26.49 20.65
N ILE A 276 0.78 26.56 21.90
CA ILE A 276 -0.06 26.89 23.05
C ILE A 276 0.04 28.39 23.33
N ALA A 277 -1.06 29.04 23.72
CA ALA A 277 -1.05 30.46 24.03
C ALA A 277 -0.05 30.82 25.14
N ALA A 278 0.71 31.91 24.96
CA ALA A 278 1.73 32.37 25.91
C ALA A 278 1.26 32.52 27.37
N PRO A 279 0.02 32.98 27.68
CA PRO A 279 -0.49 32.99 29.04
C PRO A 279 -0.64 31.59 29.67
N ALA A 280 -1.05 30.60 28.89
CA ALA A 280 -1.20 29.23 29.34
C ALA A 280 0.17 28.57 29.56
N GLN A 281 1.15 28.83 28.68
CA GLN A 281 2.53 28.37 28.86
C GLN A 281 3.14 28.86 30.18
N ARG A 282 2.95 30.14 30.55
CA ARG A 282 3.45 30.69 31.82
C ARG A 282 2.86 29.96 33.02
N ARG A 283 1.54 29.77 33.04
CA ARG A 283 0.85 29.03 34.11
C ARG A 283 1.34 27.59 34.21
N LEU A 284 1.60 26.95 33.07
CA LEU A 284 2.13 25.59 33.02
C LEU A 284 3.52 25.51 33.65
N ARG A 285 4.42 26.43 33.27
CA ARG A 285 5.77 26.52 33.86
C ARG A 285 5.76 26.85 35.34
N GLU A 286 4.87 27.71 35.80
CA GLU A 286 4.71 28.03 37.24
C GLU A 286 4.22 26.82 38.05
N ARG A 287 3.24 26.08 37.53
CA ARG A 287 2.64 24.92 38.22
C ARG A 287 3.50 23.65 38.16
N LEU A 288 4.13 23.38 37.01
CA LEU A 288 4.82 22.12 36.73
C LEU A 288 6.35 22.26 36.73
N GLY A 289 6.90 23.45 36.50
CA GLY A 289 8.34 23.71 36.44
C GLY A 289 9.07 23.78 37.79
N THR A 290 8.36 23.61 38.91
CA THR A 290 8.95 23.59 40.26
C THR A 290 9.74 22.31 40.56
N GLN A 291 9.74 21.33 39.66
CA GLN A 291 10.46 20.07 39.82
C GLN A 291 11.65 20.00 38.86
N SER A 292 12.77 19.44 39.33
CA SER A 292 13.90 19.10 38.47
C SER A 292 13.47 18.12 37.36
N GLY A 293 13.91 18.39 36.12
CA GLY A 293 13.61 17.60 34.92
C GLY A 293 12.72 18.33 33.90
N PRO A 294 12.25 17.61 32.86
CA PRO A 294 11.40 18.19 31.82
C PRO A 294 10.03 18.60 32.35
N LEU A 295 9.42 19.60 31.71
CA LEU A 295 8.06 20.04 32.02
C LEU A 295 7.04 18.94 31.71
N VAL A 296 7.21 18.26 30.58
CA VAL A 296 6.38 17.13 30.17
C VAL A 296 6.94 15.83 30.72
N LYS A 297 6.16 15.11 31.52
CA LYS A 297 6.58 13.86 32.15
C LYS A 297 5.65 12.72 31.77
N LEU A 298 6.24 11.61 31.35
CA LEU A 298 5.55 10.35 31.11
C LEU A 298 5.95 9.31 32.16
N GLY A 299 4.96 8.56 32.66
CA GLY A 299 5.18 7.27 33.28
C GLY A 299 5.29 6.20 32.21
N PHE A 300 6.24 5.27 32.38
CA PHE A 300 6.42 4.13 31.48
C PHE A 300 6.22 2.83 32.26
N GLY A 301 5.44 1.91 31.69
CA GLY A 301 5.31 0.53 32.14
C GLY A 301 5.63 -0.41 30.99
N LEU A 302 6.72 -1.18 31.11
CA LEU A 302 7.12 -2.16 30.10
C LEU A 302 6.82 -3.56 30.64
N ASN A 303 5.90 -4.27 29.99
CA ASN A 303 5.43 -5.59 30.42
C ASN A 303 5.53 -6.57 29.25
N ALA A 304 5.78 -7.86 29.54
CA ALA A 304 5.68 -8.93 28.55
C ALA A 304 4.49 -9.82 28.87
N GLY A 305 3.74 -10.23 27.85
CA GLY A 305 2.54 -11.04 28.06
C GLY A 305 2.00 -11.64 26.76
N VAL A 306 0.80 -12.22 26.86
CA VAL A 306 0.06 -12.77 25.72
C VAL A 306 -1.09 -11.82 25.39
N ALA A 307 -1.21 -11.45 24.11
CA ALA A 307 -2.36 -10.76 23.55
C ALA A 307 -3.14 -11.69 22.64
N VAL A 308 -4.41 -11.36 22.41
CA VAL A 308 -5.21 -11.98 21.35
C VAL A 308 -5.21 -11.01 20.17
N GLN A 309 -4.71 -11.46 19.03
CA GLN A 309 -4.69 -10.74 17.77
C GLN A 309 -5.91 -11.14 16.92
N GLY A 310 -6.75 -10.19 16.53
CA GLY A 310 -7.91 -10.45 15.69
C GLY A 310 -8.46 -9.17 15.06
N ALA A 311 -9.45 -9.33 14.18
CA ALA A 311 -10.26 -8.20 13.73
C ALA A 311 -11.10 -7.70 14.94
N ILE A 312 -11.20 -6.37 15.08
CA ILE A 312 -12.07 -5.72 16.06
C ILE A 312 -13.49 -5.69 15.51
#